data_AF-A0A1I5AG77-F1
#
_entry.id   AF-A0A1I5AG77-F1
#
_cell.length_a   1.000
_cell.length_b   1.000
_cell.length_c   1.000
_cell.angle_alpha   90.00
_cell.angle_beta   90.00
_cell.angle_gamma   90.00
#
_symmetry.space_group_name_H-M   'P 1'
#
loop_
_entity.id
_entity.type
_entity.pdbx_description
1 polymer ?
#
loop_
_entity_poly.entity_id
_entity_poly.type
_entity_poly.pdbx_seq_one_letter_code
_entity_poly.pdbx_strand_id
1 'polypeptide(L)'
;MKLKFLEHNKFLWWFAGEDPYILSECRKETRVKFSIIGLFVLFVLLITGISFTYGVYELLESYYFGLLIGIYFAFVILFLYLFILHTLTKNVLPTKDTSITGKIGSYIIRIGFLVFLGVIVSQPIEYSMFSNKVDFLLNENIVKEIEQRNLKLNNEYVYKLKERQDLNLSENILSDEVSRFQNEKNERLKNYVEYQYSRNFFIKKMILMDTSKATWFIWIFSGVFILIFISPVLIKSRIALSSNYYKNKKRIQSELILKHHQNFVEEYNQILRKKYETLNLSWKTKYQDPPFNTIKIKGLELQNDSEFSKWLLNENN
;
A
#
# COMPACT_ATOMS: atom_id res chain seq x y z
N MET A 1 -9.83 -22.14 -25.06
CA MET A 1 -10.71 -22.12 -23.87
C MET A 1 -11.29 -20.72 -23.72
N LYS A 2 -12.55 -20.49 -24.14
CA LYS A 2 -13.17 -19.15 -24.05
C LYS A 2 -13.27 -18.77 -22.56
N LEU A 3 -12.70 -17.62 -22.16
CA LEU A 3 -12.70 -17.11 -20.76
C LEU A 3 -14.10 -16.70 -20.27
N LYS A 4 -15.11 -17.57 -20.43
CA LYS A 4 -16.50 -17.34 -20.00
C LYS A 4 -16.59 -17.04 -18.50
N PHE A 5 -15.67 -17.58 -17.69
CA PHE A 5 -15.56 -17.29 -16.25
C PHE A 5 -15.37 -15.80 -15.99
N LEU A 6 -14.42 -15.15 -16.69
CA LEU A 6 -14.17 -13.70 -16.52
C LEU A 6 -15.32 -12.80 -17.01
N GLU A 7 -16.33 -13.35 -17.67
CA GLU A 7 -17.42 -12.54 -18.23
C GLU A 7 -18.59 -12.34 -17.27
N HIS A 8 -18.72 -13.19 -16.24
CA HIS A 8 -19.91 -13.24 -15.37
C HIS A 8 -19.59 -13.35 -13.86
N ASN A 9 -18.34 -13.14 -13.47
CA ASN A 9 -17.94 -13.26 -12.07
C ASN A 9 -18.18 -11.97 -11.26
N LYS A 10 -19.35 -11.88 -10.63
CA LYS A 10 -19.68 -10.81 -9.68
C LYS A 10 -18.66 -10.70 -8.53
N PHE A 11 -18.10 -11.83 -8.09
CA PHE A 11 -17.05 -11.88 -7.08
C PHE A 11 -15.79 -11.11 -7.51
N LEU A 12 -15.27 -11.37 -8.73
CA LEU A 12 -14.10 -10.66 -9.24
C LEU A 12 -14.36 -9.16 -9.43
N TRP A 13 -15.58 -8.78 -9.82
CA TRP A 13 -15.96 -7.38 -9.94
C TRP A 13 -15.96 -6.66 -8.59
N TRP A 14 -16.40 -7.35 -7.53
CA TRP A 14 -16.31 -6.82 -6.16
C TRP A 14 -14.86 -6.60 -5.74
N PHE A 15 -13.95 -7.55 -6.03
CA PHE A 15 -12.50 -7.38 -5.79
C PHE A 15 -11.85 -6.30 -6.66
N ALA A 16 -12.48 -5.88 -7.75
CA ALA A 16 -12.04 -4.73 -8.55
C ALA A 16 -12.47 -3.36 -7.93
N GLY A 17 -13.21 -3.40 -6.82
CA GLY A 17 -13.72 -2.22 -6.12
C GLY A 17 -14.81 -1.50 -6.89
N GLU A 18 -15.70 -2.23 -7.58
CA GLU A 18 -16.83 -1.67 -8.33
C GLU A 18 -18.12 -2.44 -8.08
N ASP A 19 -19.25 -1.80 -8.40
CA ASP A 19 -20.57 -2.37 -8.23
C ASP A 19 -20.87 -3.44 -9.30
N PRO A 20 -21.09 -4.72 -8.91
CA PRO A 20 -21.43 -5.79 -9.84
C PRO A 20 -22.72 -5.54 -10.62
N TYR A 21 -23.68 -4.79 -10.06
CA TYR A 21 -24.94 -4.45 -10.73
C TYR A 21 -24.69 -3.58 -11.95
N ILE A 22 -23.93 -2.48 -11.78
CA ILE A 22 -23.56 -1.57 -12.88
C ILE A 22 -22.76 -2.31 -13.96
N LEU A 23 -21.84 -3.19 -13.54
CA LEU A 23 -21.02 -3.98 -14.46
C LEU A 23 -21.81 -5.04 -15.23
N SER A 24 -22.89 -5.57 -14.66
CA SER A 24 -23.72 -6.57 -15.35
C SER A 24 -24.38 -6.02 -16.62
N GLU A 25 -24.77 -4.73 -16.63
CA GLU A 25 -25.31 -3.99 -17.78
C GLU A 25 -24.23 -3.56 -18.80
N CYS A 26 -22.95 -3.82 -18.53
CA CYS A 26 -21.86 -3.38 -19.38
C CYS A 26 -21.54 -4.36 -20.51
N ARG A 27 -20.92 -3.83 -21.58
CA ARG A 27 -20.34 -4.63 -22.66
C ARG A 27 -19.34 -5.65 -22.10
N LYS A 28 -19.30 -6.82 -22.73
CA LYS A 28 -18.43 -7.95 -22.37
C LYS A 28 -16.96 -7.54 -22.17
N GLU A 29 -16.41 -6.74 -23.08
CA GLU A 29 -15.01 -6.26 -22.98
C GLU A 29 -14.72 -5.52 -21.68
N THR A 30 -15.66 -4.69 -21.22
CA THR A 30 -15.52 -3.94 -19.98
C THR A 30 -15.60 -4.88 -18.78
N ARG A 31 -16.55 -5.82 -18.79
CA ARG A 31 -16.68 -6.84 -17.73
C ARG A 31 -15.41 -7.66 -17.56
N VAL A 32 -14.81 -8.12 -18.66
CA VAL A 32 -13.56 -8.88 -18.64
C VAL A 32 -12.40 -8.05 -18.09
N LYS A 33 -12.28 -6.77 -18.48
CA LYS A 33 -11.25 -5.87 -17.93
C LYS A 33 -11.35 -5.73 -16.41
N PHE A 34 -12.55 -5.55 -15.87
CA PHE A 34 -12.76 -5.49 -14.42
C PHE A 34 -12.52 -6.84 -13.73
N SER A 35 -12.87 -7.97 -14.35
CA SER A 35 -12.52 -9.29 -13.81
C SER A 35 -11.02 -9.55 -13.78
N ILE A 36 -10.26 -9.06 -14.77
CA ILE A 36 -8.79 -9.13 -14.76
C ILE A 36 -8.22 -8.31 -13.59
N ILE A 37 -8.73 -7.10 -13.35
CA ILE A 37 -8.34 -6.28 -12.19
C ILE A 37 -8.58 -7.07 -10.89
N GLY A 38 -9.78 -7.62 -10.69
CA GLY A 38 -10.10 -8.42 -9.50
C GLY A 38 -9.22 -9.66 -9.34
N LEU A 39 -8.85 -10.32 -10.46
CA LEU A 39 -7.94 -11.46 -10.44
C LEU A 39 -6.54 -11.07 -9.95
N PHE A 40 -6.01 -9.93 -10.41
CA PHE A 40 -4.72 -9.42 -9.91
C PHE A 40 -4.79 -9.07 -8.43
N VAL A 41 -5.90 -8.51 -7.94
CA VAL A 41 -6.08 -8.20 -6.51
C VAL A 41 -6.05 -9.48 -5.67
N LEU A 42 -6.70 -10.55 -6.13
CA LEU A 42 -6.63 -11.86 -5.46
C LEU A 42 -5.22 -12.45 -5.49
N PHE A 43 -4.50 -12.29 -6.59
CA PHE A 43 -3.11 -12.71 -6.70
C PHE A 43 -2.22 -11.96 -5.70
N VAL A 44 -2.40 -10.64 -5.57
CA VAL A 44 -1.72 -9.81 -4.57
C VAL A 44 -2.05 -10.28 -3.14
N LEU A 45 -3.32 -10.59 -2.84
CA LEU A 45 -3.74 -11.13 -1.54
C LEU A 45 -2.99 -12.43 -1.20
N LEU A 46 -2.95 -13.38 -2.13
CA LEU A 46 -2.28 -14.67 -1.93
C LEU A 46 -0.77 -14.50 -1.72
N ILE A 47 -0.12 -13.71 -2.58
CA ILE A 47 1.30 -13.41 -2.46
C ILE A 47 1.62 -12.75 -1.12
N THR A 48 0.81 -11.79 -0.72
CA THR A 48 0.98 -11.07 0.55
C THR A 48 0.87 -12.02 1.73
N GLY A 49 -0.14 -12.90 1.73
CA GLY A 49 -0.30 -13.89 2.79
C GLY A 49 0.90 -14.83 2.90
N ILE A 50 1.41 -15.33 1.77
CA ILE A 50 2.60 -16.18 1.75
C ILE A 50 3.83 -15.41 2.26
N SER A 51 4.02 -14.17 1.78
CA SER A 51 5.13 -13.30 2.17
C SER A 51 5.21 -13.07 3.68
N PHE A 52 4.13 -12.56 4.26
CA PHE A 52 4.12 -12.24 5.69
C PHE A 52 4.16 -13.50 6.56
N THR A 53 3.52 -14.60 6.12
CA THR A 53 3.60 -15.88 6.84
C THR A 53 5.04 -16.34 6.95
N TYR A 54 5.78 -16.31 5.85
CA TYR A 54 7.19 -16.71 5.82
C TYR A 54 8.08 -15.75 6.60
N GLY A 55 7.93 -14.43 6.42
CA GLY A 55 8.73 -13.45 7.14
C GLY A 55 8.55 -13.50 8.66
N VAL A 56 7.31 -13.70 9.12
CA VAL A 56 7.01 -13.85 10.56
C VAL A 56 7.50 -15.20 11.10
N TYR A 57 7.36 -16.27 10.32
CA TYR A 57 7.91 -17.57 10.67
C TYR A 57 9.42 -17.51 10.91
N GLU A 58 10.17 -16.86 10.03
CA GLU A 58 11.63 -16.73 10.15
C GLU A 58 12.04 -15.82 11.33
N LEU A 59 11.21 -14.82 11.65
CA LEU A 59 11.48 -13.89 12.75
C LEU A 59 11.17 -14.48 14.12
N LEU A 60 10.06 -15.22 14.26
CA LEU A 60 9.57 -15.75 15.53
C LEU A 60 9.86 -17.25 15.73
N GLU A 61 10.41 -17.93 14.72
CA GLU A 61 10.67 -19.38 14.71
C GLU A 61 9.42 -20.21 15.06
N SER A 62 8.23 -19.67 14.77
CA SER A 62 6.95 -20.26 15.14
C SER A 62 5.97 -20.27 13.99
N TYR A 63 5.59 -21.48 13.58
CA TYR A 63 4.63 -21.70 12.49
C TYR A 63 3.24 -21.13 12.81
N TYR A 64 2.76 -21.31 14.05
CA TYR A 64 1.43 -20.87 14.47
C TYR A 64 1.29 -19.35 14.41
N PHE A 65 2.27 -18.61 14.92
CA PHE A 65 2.28 -17.15 14.84
C PHE A 65 2.48 -16.66 13.41
N GLY A 66 3.33 -17.35 12.62
CA GLY A 66 3.52 -17.05 11.19
C GLY A 66 2.20 -17.07 10.42
N LEU A 67 1.43 -18.14 10.53
CA LEU A 67 0.17 -18.29 9.79
C LEU A 67 -0.89 -17.28 10.24
N LEU A 68 -1.08 -17.09 11.55
CA LEU A 68 -2.09 -16.16 12.07
C LEU A 68 -1.81 -14.71 11.67
N ILE A 69 -0.57 -14.26 11.86
CA ILE A 69 -0.15 -12.89 11.55
C ILE A 69 -0.11 -12.69 10.03
N GLY A 70 0.35 -13.68 9.27
CA GLY A 70 0.38 -13.63 7.81
C GLY A 70 -1.01 -13.46 7.19
N ILE A 71 -2.00 -14.22 7.64
CA ILE A 71 -3.40 -14.07 7.21
C ILE A 71 -3.94 -12.68 7.57
N TYR A 72 -3.68 -12.22 8.80
CA TYR A 72 -4.11 -10.89 9.25
C TYR A 72 -3.56 -9.78 8.34
N PHE A 73 -2.26 -9.77 8.06
CA PHE A 73 -1.65 -8.75 7.19
C PHE A 73 -2.10 -8.88 5.74
N ALA A 74 -2.41 -10.08 5.24
CA ALA A 74 -3.00 -10.26 3.92
C ALA A 74 -4.34 -9.52 3.80
N PHE A 75 -5.21 -9.63 4.81
CA PHE A 75 -6.48 -8.88 4.83
C PHE A 75 -6.27 -7.37 4.99
N VAL A 76 -5.33 -6.93 5.82
CA VAL A 76 -5.01 -5.50 5.97
C VAL A 76 -4.59 -4.90 4.62
N ILE A 77 -3.67 -5.56 3.91
CA ILE A 77 -3.21 -5.09 2.61
C ILE A 77 -4.32 -5.16 1.57
N LEU A 78 -5.17 -6.20 1.60
CA LEU A 78 -6.35 -6.27 0.74
C LEU A 78 -7.27 -5.07 0.95
N PHE A 79 -7.61 -4.72 2.19
CA PHE A 79 -8.49 -3.58 2.46
C PHE A 79 -7.88 -2.25 2.01
N LEU A 80 -6.59 -2.04 2.27
CA LEU A 80 -5.85 -0.88 1.78
C LEU A 80 -5.87 -0.82 0.24
N TYR A 81 -5.68 -1.96 -0.41
CA TYR A 81 -5.70 -2.06 -1.86
C TYR A 81 -7.09 -1.74 -2.44
N LEU A 82 -8.15 -2.31 -1.87
CA LEU A 82 -9.53 -2.05 -2.26
C LEU A 82 -9.89 -0.57 -2.07
N PHE A 83 -9.43 0.05 -0.98
CA PHE A 83 -9.58 1.49 -0.75
C PHE A 83 -8.92 2.33 -1.85
N ILE A 84 -7.70 1.98 -2.27
CA ILE A 84 -7.02 2.66 -3.39
C ILE A 84 -7.82 2.50 -4.69
N LEU A 85 -8.30 1.29 -4.98
CA LEU A 85 -9.11 1.06 -6.17
C LEU A 85 -10.40 1.87 -6.16
N HIS A 86 -11.13 1.91 -5.04
CA HIS A 86 -12.37 2.69 -4.91
C HIS A 86 -12.12 4.20 -5.10
N THR A 87 -11.05 4.72 -4.50
CA THR A 87 -10.74 6.16 -4.58
C THR A 87 -10.15 6.57 -5.93
N LEU A 88 -9.66 5.63 -6.74
CA LEU A 88 -9.25 5.85 -8.13
C LEU A 88 -10.40 5.90 -9.12
N THR A 89 -11.58 5.41 -8.75
CA THR A 89 -12.74 5.44 -9.64
C THR A 89 -13.12 6.89 -9.94
N LYS A 90 -13.26 7.21 -11.22
CA LYS A 90 -13.52 8.58 -11.67
C LYS A 90 -14.92 9.01 -11.25
N ASN A 91 -15.04 10.27 -10.82
CA ASN A 91 -16.35 10.86 -10.57
C ASN A 91 -17.06 11.11 -11.91
N VAL A 92 -18.33 10.73 -11.98
CA VAL A 92 -19.18 10.86 -13.18
C VAL A 92 -20.21 11.97 -13.05
N LEU A 93 -20.44 12.44 -11.83
CA LEU A 93 -21.39 13.50 -11.53
C LEU A 93 -20.78 14.85 -11.91
N PRO A 94 -21.63 15.81 -12.31
CA PRO A 94 -21.17 17.18 -12.51
C PRO A 94 -20.60 17.70 -11.18
N THR A 95 -19.34 18.12 -11.22
CA THR A 95 -18.64 18.74 -10.10
C THR A 95 -18.01 20.03 -10.58
N LYS A 96 -17.91 21.03 -9.70
CA LYS A 96 -17.15 22.26 -9.99
C LYS A 96 -15.72 21.91 -10.40
N ASP A 97 -15.14 22.69 -11.31
CA ASP A 97 -13.78 22.47 -11.82
C ASP A 97 -12.77 22.41 -10.68
N THR A 98 -12.36 21.19 -10.35
CA THR A 98 -11.29 20.89 -9.40
C THR A 98 -9.93 21.14 -10.06
N SER A 99 -8.97 21.69 -9.31
CA SER A 99 -7.62 21.96 -9.81
C SER A 99 -6.95 20.69 -10.37
N ILE A 100 -6.34 20.81 -11.55
CA ILE A 100 -5.62 19.72 -12.23
C ILE A 100 -4.45 19.25 -11.35
N THR A 101 -3.76 20.18 -10.67
CA THR A 101 -2.66 19.91 -9.74
C THR A 101 -3.08 18.98 -8.59
N GLY A 102 -4.29 19.17 -8.03
CA GLY A 102 -4.80 18.32 -6.96
C GLY A 102 -5.04 16.87 -7.41
N LYS A 103 -5.53 16.67 -8.64
CA LYS A 103 -5.74 15.33 -9.21
C LYS A 103 -4.42 14.59 -9.42
N ILE A 104 -3.41 15.28 -9.95
CA ILE A 104 -2.09 14.70 -10.20
C ILE A 104 -1.41 14.34 -8.86
N GLY A 105 -1.42 15.25 -7.88
CA GLY A 105 -0.84 14.99 -6.56
C GLY A 105 -1.48 13.78 -5.86
N SER A 106 -2.82 13.68 -5.89
CA SER A 106 -3.53 12.53 -5.32
C SER A 106 -3.16 11.22 -6.01
N TYR A 107 -3.00 11.22 -7.34
CA TYR A 107 -2.60 10.04 -8.09
C TYR A 107 -1.16 9.59 -7.75
N ILE A 108 -0.21 10.53 -7.67
CA ILE A 108 1.19 10.25 -7.31
C ILE A 108 1.28 9.61 -5.93
N ILE A 109 0.59 10.17 -4.92
CA ILE A 109 0.59 9.63 -3.55
C ILE A 109 0.11 8.18 -3.53
N ARG A 110 -0.95 7.86 -4.28
CA ARG A 110 -1.50 6.50 -4.36
C ARG A 110 -0.53 5.52 -5.03
N ILE A 111 0.09 5.93 -6.15
CA ILE A 111 1.10 5.10 -6.82
C ILE A 111 2.31 4.90 -5.91
N GLY A 112 2.78 5.95 -5.23
CA GLY A 112 3.88 5.85 -4.27
C GLY A 112 3.56 4.89 -3.12
N PHE A 113 2.32 4.93 -2.61
CA PHE A 113 1.87 3.99 -1.58
C PHE A 113 1.81 2.54 -2.09
N LEU A 114 1.41 2.31 -3.35
CA LEU A 114 1.45 0.97 -3.96
C LEU A 114 2.86 0.46 -4.18
N VAL A 115 3.80 1.33 -4.57
CA VAL A 115 5.23 0.98 -4.65
C VAL A 115 5.74 0.57 -3.27
N PHE A 116 5.42 1.34 -2.25
CA PHE A 116 5.80 1.06 -0.87
C PHE A 116 5.27 -0.30 -0.39
N LEU A 117 3.97 -0.59 -0.63
CA LEU A 117 3.40 -1.90 -0.31
C LEU A 117 4.08 -3.03 -1.10
N GLY A 118 4.37 -2.81 -2.38
CA GLY A 118 5.06 -3.77 -3.22
C GLY A 118 6.45 -4.15 -2.68
N VAL A 119 7.23 -3.15 -2.26
CA VAL A 119 8.56 -3.36 -1.64
C VAL A 119 8.46 -4.15 -0.34
N ILE A 120 7.53 -3.77 0.56
CA ILE A 120 7.35 -4.48 1.83
C ILE A 120 6.99 -5.95 1.61
N VAL A 121 6.08 -6.20 0.67
CA VAL A 121 5.62 -7.56 0.37
C VAL A 121 6.68 -8.37 -0.37
N SER A 122 7.55 -7.74 -1.15
CA SER A 122 8.56 -8.47 -1.92
C SER A 122 9.72 -8.96 -1.05
N GLN A 123 10.11 -8.22 -0.01
CA GLN A 123 11.28 -8.53 0.82
C GLN A 123 11.28 -9.96 1.43
N PRO A 124 10.23 -10.44 2.13
CA PRO A 124 10.25 -11.81 2.67
C PRO A 124 10.28 -12.89 1.58
N ILE A 125 9.62 -12.65 0.44
CA ILE A 125 9.59 -13.58 -0.68
C ILE A 125 10.97 -13.67 -1.35
N GLU A 126 11.61 -12.53 -1.56
CA GLU A 126 12.97 -12.45 -2.08
C GLU A 126 13.94 -13.22 -1.20
N TYR A 127 13.87 -13.01 0.12
CA TYR A 127 14.68 -13.78 1.06
C TYR A 127 14.38 -15.28 0.98
N SER A 128 13.10 -15.67 0.87
CA SER A 128 12.72 -17.08 0.72
C SER A 128 13.36 -17.73 -0.51
N MET A 129 13.32 -17.02 -1.64
CA MET A 129 13.80 -17.53 -2.92
C MET A 129 15.33 -17.54 -3.02
N PHE A 130 16.01 -16.62 -2.33
CA PHE A 130 17.46 -16.43 -2.40
C PHE A 130 18.21 -16.77 -1.10
N SER A 131 17.54 -17.47 -0.16
CA SER A 131 18.07 -17.85 1.15
C SER A 131 19.47 -18.45 1.08
N ASN A 132 19.67 -19.44 0.22
CA ASN A 132 20.97 -20.11 0.03
C ASN A 132 22.13 -19.13 -0.27
N LYS A 133 21.88 -18.11 -1.10
CA LYS A 133 22.92 -17.13 -1.46
C LYS A 133 23.18 -16.18 -0.30
N VAL A 134 22.13 -15.76 0.40
CA VAL A 134 22.22 -14.87 1.55
C VAL A 134 22.92 -15.57 2.72
N ASP A 135 22.63 -16.85 2.96
CA ASP A 135 23.27 -17.66 3.98
C ASP A 135 24.76 -17.87 3.72
N PHE A 136 25.14 -18.10 2.45
CA PHE A 136 26.55 -18.14 2.06
C PHE A 136 27.27 -16.82 2.39
N LEU A 137 26.69 -15.68 2.02
CA LEU A 137 27.26 -14.35 2.29
C LEU A 137 27.31 -14.05 3.80
N LEU A 138 26.30 -14.47 4.55
CA LEU A 138 26.29 -14.34 6.01
C LEU A 138 27.43 -15.14 6.63
N ASN A 139 27.62 -16.39 6.21
CA ASN A 139 28.71 -17.23 6.71
C ASN A 139 30.08 -16.63 6.38
N GLU A 140 30.29 -16.11 5.16
CA GLU A 140 31.54 -15.40 4.84
C GLU A 140 31.77 -14.19 5.76
N ASN A 141 30.73 -13.43 6.09
CA ASN A 141 30.84 -12.30 7.01
C ASN A 141 31.10 -12.74 8.45
N ILE A 142 30.47 -13.81 8.92
CA ILE A 142 30.71 -14.38 10.25
C ILE A 142 32.16 -14.87 10.35
N VAL A 143 32.67 -15.58 9.35
CA VAL A 143 34.07 -16.04 9.32
C VAL A 143 35.03 -14.86 9.37
N LYS A 144 34.79 -13.79 8.60
CA LYS A 144 35.60 -12.56 8.65
C LYS A 144 35.55 -11.88 10.02
N GLU A 145 34.38 -11.80 10.65
CA GLU A 145 34.23 -11.24 12.00
C GLU A 145 35.00 -12.08 13.04
N ILE A 146 34.94 -13.41 12.94
CA ILE A 146 35.69 -14.34 13.80
C ILE A 146 37.20 -14.18 13.61
N GLU A 147 37.68 -14.10 12.37
CA GLU A 147 39.09 -13.91 12.06
C GLU A 147 39.62 -12.59 12.64
N GLN A 148 38.88 -11.50 12.44
CA GLN A 148 39.22 -10.19 13.03
C GLN A 148 39.23 -10.24 14.57
N ARG A 149 38.28 -10.97 15.18
CA ARG A 149 38.26 -11.15 16.63
C ARG A 149 39.45 -11.97 17.12
N ASN A 150 39.82 -13.04 16.41
CA ASN A 150 40.99 -13.86 16.72
C ASN A 150 42.28 -13.04 16.63
N LEU A 151 42.45 -12.20 15.60
CA LEU A 151 43.59 -11.28 15.49
C LEU A 151 43.67 -10.31 16.66
N LYS A 152 42.54 -9.71 17.06
CA LYS A 152 42.49 -8.82 18.24
C LYS A 152 42.88 -9.54 19.53
N LEU A 153 42.35 -10.75 19.75
CA LEU A 153 42.70 -11.57 20.91
C LEU A 153 44.18 -11.97 20.89
N ASN A 154 44.72 -12.39 19.74
CA ASN A 154 46.15 -12.70 19.61
C ASN A 154 47.02 -11.50 20.02
N ASN A 155 46.70 -10.30 19.55
CA ASN A 155 47.44 -9.09 19.94
C ASN A 155 47.32 -8.78 21.44
N GLU A 156 46.12 -8.93 22.02
CA GLU A 156 45.89 -8.73 23.46
C GLU A 156 46.74 -9.68 24.32
N TYR A 157 46.75 -10.97 23.98
CA TYR A 157 47.48 -11.97 24.76
C TYR A 157 49.00 -11.89 24.54
N VAL A 158 49.46 -11.50 23.34
CA VAL A 158 50.87 -11.19 23.10
C VAL A 158 51.33 -10.03 23.98
N TYR A 159 50.51 -8.98 24.11
CA TYR A 159 50.83 -7.85 24.99
C TYR A 159 50.92 -8.28 26.47
N LYS A 160 49.94 -9.06 26.96
CA LYS A 160 49.94 -9.59 28.34
C LYS A 160 51.17 -10.47 28.62
N LEU A 161 51.58 -11.29 27.66
CA LEU A 161 52.78 -12.12 27.78
C LEU A 161 54.05 -11.27 27.88
N LYS A 162 54.14 -10.20 27.08
CA LYS A 162 55.29 -9.29 27.09
C LYS A 162 55.43 -8.59 28.45
N GLU A 163 54.33 -8.10 28.99
CA GLU A 163 54.28 -7.47 30.33
C GLU A 163 54.75 -8.43 31.44
N ARG A 164 54.40 -9.72 31.33
CA ARG A 164 54.85 -10.76 32.27
C ARG A 164 56.33 -11.13 32.09
N GLN A 165 56.82 -11.15 30.86
CA GLN A 165 58.22 -11.43 30.57
C GLN A 165 59.17 -10.37 31.16
N ASP A 166 58.74 -9.11 31.19
CA ASP A 166 59.50 -8.00 31.79
C ASP A 166 59.70 -8.16 33.33
N LEU A 167 59.04 -9.13 33.96
CA LEU A 167 59.15 -9.42 35.39
C LEU A 167 60.25 -10.45 35.76
N ASN A 168 61.08 -10.90 34.80
CA ASN A 168 62.19 -11.88 35.03
C ASN A 168 61.74 -13.19 35.73
N LEU A 169 60.58 -13.74 35.34
CA LEU A 169 60.05 -15.00 35.87
C LEU A 169 60.88 -16.21 35.43
N SER A 170 60.85 -17.31 36.21
CA SER A 170 61.53 -18.55 35.83
C SER A 170 60.85 -19.24 34.63
N GLU A 171 61.64 -19.98 33.85
CA GLU A 171 61.23 -20.55 32.56
C GLU A 171 60.01 -21.50 32.68
N ASN A 172 59.95 -22.31 33.75
CA ASN A 172 58.82 -23.19 34.02
C ASN A 172 57.52 -22.40 34.27
N ILE A 173 57.58 -21.32 35.07
CA ILE A 173 56.41 -20.49 35.40
C ILE A 173 55.91 -19.77 34.14
N LEU A 174 56.83 -19.27 33.31
CA LEU A 174 56.49 -18.62 32.04
C LEU A 174 55.81 -19.59 31.08
N SER A 175 56.30 -20.85 30.99
CA SER A 175 55.70 -21.88 30.13
C SER A 175 54.28 -22.28 30.57
N ASP A 176 54.03 -22.34 31.87
CA ASP A 176 52.71 -22.58 32.45
C ASP A 176 51.77 -21.40 32.15
N GLU A 177 52.26 -20.16 32.26
CA GLU A 177 51.47 -18.95 32.00
C GLU A 177 51.12 -18.80 30.51
N VAL A 178 52.04 -19.13 29.60
CA VAL A 178 51.77 -19.23 28.16
C VAL A 178 50.65 -20.23 27.89
N SER A 179 50.72 -21.42 28.48
CA SER A 179 49.70 -22.46 28.32
C SER A 179 48.35 -22.01 28.85
N ARG A 180 48.31 -21.35 30.02
CA ARG A 180 47.09 -20.78 30.60
C ARG A 180 46.46 -19.72 29.70
N PHE A 181 47.24 -18.77 29.18
CA PHE A 181 46.75 -17.73 28.29
C PHE A 181 46.29 -18.27 26.93
N GLN A 182 46.96 -19.27 26.38
CA GLN A 182 46.50 -19.95 25.17
C GLN A 182 45.14 -20.61 25.39
N ASN A 183 44.96 -21.32 26.51
CA ASN A 183 43.69 -21.96 26.85
C ASN A 183 42.57 -20.92 27.04
N GLU A 184 42.83 -19.86 27.80
CA GLU A 184 41.84 -18.79 28.03
C GLU A 184 41.45 -18.10 26.70
N LYS A 185 42.42 -17.83 25.83
CA LYS A 185 42.16 -17.28 24.50
C LYS A 185 41.27 -18.20 23.68
N ASN A 186 41.60 -19.48 23.64
CA ASN A 186 40.87 -20.48 22.85
C ASN A 186 39.43 -20.65 23.37
N GLU A 187 39.22 -20.66 24.69
CA GLU A 187 37.88 -20.68 25.28
C GLU A 187 37.09 -19.41 24.94
N ARG A 188 37.69 -18.23 25.07
CA ARG A 188 37.03 -16.96 24.70
C ARG A 188 36.64 -16.93 23.22
N LEU A 189 37.52 -17.41 22.33
CA LEU A 189 37.24 -17.47 20.91
C LEU A 189 36.13 -18.49 20.62
N LYS A 190 36.17 -19.67 21.24
CA LYS A 190 35.14 -20.70 21.10
C LYS A 190 33.77 -20.18 21.54
N ASN A 191 33.68 -19.55 22.71
CA ASN A 191 32.45 -18.95 23.21
C ASN A 191 31.92 -17.87 22.25
N TYR A 192 32.80 -17.07 21.65
CA TYR A 192 32.42 -16.07 20.65
C TYR A 192 31.87 -16.70 19.36
N VAL A 193 32.50 -17.78 18.88
CA VAL A 193 32.04 -18.53 17.70
C VAL A 193 30.66 -19.13 17.96
N GLU A 194 30.46 -19.81 19.10
CA GLU A 194 29.16 -20.37 19.50
C GLU A 194 28.08 -19.29 19.66
N TYR A 195 28.43 -18.15 20.26
CA TYR A 195 27.54 -17.00 20.35
C TYR A 195 27.15 -16.45 18.98
N GLN A 196 28.04 -16.43 18.00
CA GLN A 196 27.69 -15.96 16.66
C GLN A 196 26.68 -16.91 16.00
N TYR A 197 26.91 -18.22 16.00
CA TYR A 197 26.01 -19.16 15.31
C TYR A 197 24.65 -19.38 15.99
N SER A 198 24.49 -19.03 17.27
CA SER A 198 23.23 -19.18 18.01
C SER A 198 22.22 -18.04 17.79
N ARG A 199 22.59 -16.98 17.06
CA ARG A 199 21.73 -15.82 16.86
C ARG A 199 20.80 -15.99 15.66
N ASN A 200 19.53 -15.59 15.82
CA ASN A 200 18.67 -15.38 14.67
C ASN A 200 19.16 -14.16 13.87
N PHE A 201 19.63 -14.41 12.65
CA PHE A 201 20.18 -13.39 11.77
C PHE A 201 19.19 -12.86 10.74
N PHE A 202 17.90 -13.17 10.81
CA PHE A 202 16.93 -12.82 9.77
C PHE A 202 17.03 -11.35 9.32
N ILE A 203 17.06 -10.41 10.27
CA ILE A 203 17.21 -8.97 9.95
C ILE A 203 18.57 -8.66 9.32
N LYS A 204 19.67 -9.26 9.83
CA LYS A 204 21.01 -9.09 9.25
C LYS A 204 21.07 -9.66 7.83
N LYS A 205 20.40 -10.80 7.58
CA LYS A 205 20.28 -11.44 6.26
C LYS A 205 19.54 -10.53 5.28
N MET A 206 18.43 -9.92 5.68
CA MET A 206 17.72 -8.92 4.86
C MET A 206 18.60 -7.72 4.52
N ILE A 207 19.33 -7.17 5.50
CA ILE A 207 20.25 -6.04 5.26
C ILE A 207 21.38 -6.44 4.29
N LEU A 208 21.95 -7.64 4.45
CA LEU A 208 22.98 -8.16 3.56
C LEU A 208 22.47 -8.37 2.13
N MET A 209 21.21 -8.78 1.99
CA MET A 209 20.54 -8.93 0.70
C MET A 209 20.45 -7.59 -0.05
N ASP A 210 20.09 -6.52 0.66
CA ASP A 210 19.89 -5.20 0.05
C ASP A 210 21.20 -4.44 -0.20
N THR A 211 22.23 -4.69 0.61
CA THR A 211 23.50 -3.93 0.58
C THR A 211 24.60 -4.59 -0.24
N SER A 212 24.55 -5.91 -0.46
CA SER A 212 25.59 -6.61 -1.19
C SER A 212 25.53 -6.37 -2.70
N LYS A 213 26.67 -6.08 -3.32
CA LYS A 213 26.77 -5.99 -4.79
C LYS A 213 26.47 -7.32 -5.48
N ALA A 214 26.70 -8.44 -4.79
CA ALA A 214 26.51 -9.78 -5.33
C ALA A 214 25.02 -10.15 -5.50
N THR A 215 24.10 -9.37 -4.94
CA THR A 215 22.64 -9.61 -4.93
C THR A 215 21.86 -8.59 -5.74
N TRP A 216 22.50 -7.85 -6.65
CA TRP A 216 21.86 -6.81 -7.46
C TRP A 216 20.62 -7.30 -8.24
N PHE A 217 20.60 -8.57 -8.67
CA PHE A 217 19.48 -9.17 -9.41
C PHE A 217 18.20 -9.28 -8.57
N ILE A 218 18.29 -9.21 -7.25
CA ILE A 218 17.14 -9.23 -6.33
C ILE A 218 16.28 -7.98 -6.55
N TRP A 219 16.91 -6.82 -6.80
CA TRP A 219 16.21 -5.58 -7.11
C TRP A 219 15.39 -5.65 -8.41
N ILE A 220 15.82 -6.45 -9.40
CA ILE A 220 15.02 -6.71 -10.60
C ILE A 220 13.75 -7.48 -10.21
N PHE A 221 13.89 -8.47 -9.35
CA PHE A 221 12.76 -9.25 -8.84
C PHE A 221 11.79 -8.36 -8.03
N SER A 222 12.29 -7.49 -7.16
CA SER A 222 11.47 -6.47 -6.47
C SER A 222 10.70 -5.60 -7.46
N GLY A 223 11.34 -5.18 -8.55
CA GLY A 223 10.72 -4.43 -9.64
C GLY A 223 9.53 -5.16 -10.27
N VAL A 224 9.64 -6.47 -10.48
CA VAL A 224 8.53 -7.30 -11.01
C VAL A 224 7.37 -7.34 -10.01
N PHE A 225 7.63 -7.46 -8.71
CA PHE A 225 6.58 -7.41 -7.68
C PHE A 225 5.89 -6.06 -7.64
N ILE A 226 6.64 -4.97 -7.70
CA ILE A 226 6.08 -3.61 -7.77
C ILE A 226 5.18 -3.46 -9.01
N LEU A 227 5.59 -3.99 -10.16
CA LEU A 227 4.76 -3.98 -11.38
C LEU A 227 3.47 -4.77 -11.20
N ILE A 228 3.51 -5.94 -10.54
CA ILE A 228 2.30 -6.70 -10.20
C ILE A 228 1.37 -5.85 -9.33
N PHE A 229 1.88 -5.20 -8.29
CA PHE A 229 1.10 -4.35 -7.37
C PHE A 229 0.49 -3.13 -8.06
N ILE A 230 1.19 -2.53 -9.03
CA ILE A 230 0.72 -1.35 -9.75
C ILE A 230 -0.24 -1.72 -10.90
N SER A 231 -0.15 -2.94 -11.43
CA SER A 231 -0.88 -3.36 -12.63
C SER A 231 -2.41 -3.15 -12.58
N PRO A 232 -3.15 -3.46 -11.49
CA PRO A 232 -4.60 -3.23 -11.42
C PRO A 232 -4.96 -1.76 -11.55
N VAL A 233 -4.15 -0.88 -10.96
CA VAL A 233 -4.35 0.57 -11.04
C VAL A 233 -4.07 1.10 -12.44
N LEU A 234 -3.01 0.63 -13.11
CA LEU A 234 -2.75 1.00 -14.50
C LEU A 234 -3.87 0.55 -15.44
N ILE A 235 -4.40 -0.66 -15.24
CA ILE A 235 -5.52 -1.16 -16.03
C ILE A 235 -6.77 -0.30 -15.78
N LYS A 236 -7.06 0.02 -14.51
CA LYS A 236 -8.22 0.83 -14.11
C LYS A 236 -8.14 2.28 -14.60
N SER A 237 -6.97 2.91 -14.54
CA SER A 237 -6.78 4.31 -14.94
C SER A 237 -6.96 4.53 -16.45
N ARG A 238 -6.60 3.52 -17.26
CA ARG A 238 -6.80 3.48 -18.72
C ARG A 238 -8.26 3.37 -19.15
N ILE A 239 -9.21 3.11 -18.24
CA ILE A 239 -10.63 3.07 -18.59
C ILE A 239 -11.14 4.50 -18.78
N ALA A 240 -11.48 4.85 -20.02
CA ALA A 240 -11.96 6.18 -20.38
C ALA A 240 -13.33 6.51 -19.77
N LEU A 241 -13.58 7.78 -19.44
CA LEU A 241 -14.89 8.27 -18.97
C LEU A 241 -16.01 8.06 -20.00
N SER A 242 -15.67 7.96 -21.29
CA SER A 242 -16.59 7.66 -22.37
C SER A 242 -16.96 6.17 -22.46
N SER A 243 -16.34 5.30 -21.65
CA SER A 243 -16.65 3.87 -21.63
C SER A 243 -18.09 3.60 -21.19
N ASN A 244 -18.62 2.44 -21.61
CA ASN A 244 -19.98 2.04 -21.25
C ASN A 244 -20.20 1.99 -19.74
N TYR A 245 -19.16 1.61 -19.00
CA TYR A 245 -19.19 1.58 -17.54
C TYR A 245 -19.49 2.94 -16.93
N TYR A 246 -18.70 3.97 -17.27
CA TYR A 246 -18.90 5.30 -16.71
C TYR A 246 -20.18 5.97 -17.22
N LYS A 247 -20.64 5.64 -18.44
CA LYS A 247 -21.96 6.07 -18.93
C LYS A 247 -23.11 5.47 -18.12
N ASN A 248 -23.11 4.15 -17.91
CA ASN A 248 -24.12 3.47 -17.11
C ASN A 248 -24.08 3.95 -15.65
N LYS A 249 -22.88 4.08 -15.07
CA LYS A 249 -22.68 4.63 -13.72
C LYS A 249 -23.26 6.04 -13.60
N LYS A 250 -22.99 6.92 -14.57
CA LYS A 250 -23.54 8.27 -14.59
C LYS A 250 -25.06 8.24 -14.64
N ARG A 251 -25.63 7.46 -15.56
CA ARG A 251 -27.08 7.31 -15.72
C ARG A 251 -27.75 6.89 -14.41
N ILE A 252 -27.30 5.77 -13.84
CA ILE A 252 -27.87 5.20 -12.59
C ILE A 252 -27.73 6.19 -11.42
N GLN A 253 -26.55 6.78 -11.23
CA GLN A 253 -26.35 7.73 -10.13
C GLN A 253 -27.17 9.00 -10.30
N SER A 254 -27.23 9.57 -11.50
CA SER A 254 -28.02 10.78 -11.78
C SER A 254 -29.52 10.51 -11.60
N GLU A 255 -30.04 9.40 -12.11
CA GLU A 255 -31.44 9.00 -11.92
C GLU A 255 -31.79 8.87 -10.43
N LEU A 256 -30.95 8.17 -9.65
CA LEU A 256 -31.14 7.97 -8.22
C LEU A 256 -31.16 9.32 -7.47
N ILE A 257 -30.17 10.17 -7.74
CA ILE A 257 -30.04 11.49 -7.11
C ILE A 257 -31.21 12.40 -7.45
N LEU A 258 -31.62 12.46 -8.72
CA LEU A 258 -32.75 13.28 -9.15
C LEU A 258 -34.06 12.81 -8.52
N LYS A 259 -34.29 11.49 -8.46
CA LYS A 259 -35.47 10.92 -7.82
C LYS A 259 -35.54 11.26 -6.33
N HIS A 260 -34.44 11.04 -5.59
CA HIS A 260 -34.41 11.39 -4.16
C HIS A 260 -34.58 12.89 -3.91
N HIS A 261 -34.00 13.72 -4.77
CA HIS A 261 -34.17 15.16 -4.68
C HIS A 261 -35.62 15.59 -4.96
N GLN A 262 -36.27 15.02 -5.96
CA GLN A 262 -37.69 15.27 -6.25
C GLN A 262 -38.57 14.91 -5.06
N ASN A 263 -38.40 13.71 -4.51
CA ASN A 263 -39.14 13.28 -3.30
C ASN A 263 -38.91 14.23 -2.12
N PHE A 264 -37.66 14.64 -1.88
CA PHE A 264 -37.34 15.61 -0.84
C PHE A 264 -38.07 16.95 -1.05
N VAL A 265 -38.06 17.50 -2.26
CA VAL A 265 -38.73 18.78 -2.57
C VAL A 265 -40.24 18.65 -2.37
N GLU A 266 -40.85 17.55 -2.80
CA GLU A 266 -42.27 17.28 -2.63
C GLU A 266 -42.66 17.19 -1.15
N GLU A 267 -41.96 16.36 -0.37
CA GLU A 267 -42.19 16.20 1.07
C GLU A 267 -41.99 17.52 1.83
N TYR A 268 -40.92 18.25 1.51
CA TYR A 268 -40.63 19.53 2.16
C TYR A 268 -41.71 20.58 1.86
N ASN A 269 -42.17 20.67 0.61
CA ASN A 269 -43.25 21.57 0.23
C ASN A 269 -44.58 21.19 0.89
N GLN A 270 -44.87 19.90 1.05
CA GLN A 270 -46.06 19.44 1.77
C GLN A 270 -46.02 19.88 3.24
N ILE A 271 -44.87 19.73 3.91
CA ILE A 271 -44.68 20.16 5.30
C ILE A 271 -44.83 21.69 5.42
N LEU A 272 -44.21 22.45 4.50
CA LEU A 272 -44.33 23.91 4.49
C LEU A 272 -45.78 24.37 4.34
N ARG A 273 -46.52 23.80 3.38
CA ARG A 273 -47.93 24.12 3.15
C ARG A 273 -48.76 23.81 4.40
N LYS A 274 -48.55 22.65 5.03
CA LYS A 274 -49.29 22.24 6.23
C LYS A 274 -49.00 23.12 7.46
N LYS A 275 -47.77 23.61 7.61
CA LYS A 275 -47.35 24.38 8.79
C LYS A 275 -47.57 25.89 8.64
N TYR A 276 -47.53 26.40 7.40
CA TYR A 276 -47.59 27.81 7.08
C TYR A 276 -48.55 28.07 5.91
N GLU A 277 -49.81 27.65 6.06
CA GLU A 277 -50.85 27.74 5.01
C GLU A 277 -51.02 29.16 4.46
N THR A 278 -50.86 30.19 5.30
CA THR A 278 -51.03 31.59 4.92
C THR A 278 -49.87 32.18 4.14
N LEU A 279 -48.68 31.57 4.15
CA LEU A 279 -47.45 32.18 3.64
C LEU A 279 -47.02 31.69 2.24
N ASN A 280 -47.81 30.84 1.56
CA ASN A 280 -47.54 30.29 0.21
C ASN A 280 -46.05 29.95 -0.05
N LEU A 281 -45.41 29.31 0.94
CA LEU A 281 -43.99 29.03 0.89
C LEU A 281 -43.71 27.83 -0.01
N SER A 282 -42.63 27.91 -0.78
CA SER A 282 -42.10 26.80 -1.57
C SER A 282 -40.58 26.74 -1.46
N TRP A 283 -40.05 25.53 -1.52
CA TRP A 283 -38.62 25.31 -1.59
C TRP A 283 -38.05 25.89 -2.89
N LYS A 284 -37.00 26.71 -2.77
CA LYS A 284 -36.28 27.30 -3.90
C LYS A 284 -34.77 27.09 -3.72
N THR A 285 -34.07 26.91 -4.84
CA THR A 285 -32.61 26.82 -4.88
C THR A 285 -32.00 28.06 -5.55
N LYS A 286 -30.72 28.32 -5.26
CA LYS A 286 -29.90 29.35 -5.91
C LYS A 286 -29.18 28.82 -7.16
N TYR A 287 -29.38 27.55 -7.52
CA TYR A 287 -28.69 26.87 -8.60
C TYR A 287 -29.66 26.45 -9.71
N GLN A 288 -29.18 26.46 -10.95
CA GLN A 288 -29.95 26.04 -12.13
C GLN A 288 -30.07 24.52 -12.22
N ASP A 289 -29.12 23.80 -11.63
CA ASP A 289 -29.00 22.34 -11.68
C ASP A 289 -29.08 21.68 -10.29
N PRO A 290 -30.12 21.94 -9.47
CA PRO A 290 -30.30 21.20 -8.22
C PRO A 290 -30.55 19.71 -8.53
N PRO A 291 -30.02 18.77 -7.73
CA PRO A 291 -29.21 18.95 -6.52
C PRO A 291 -27.70 19.10 -6.77
N PHE A 292 -27.24 19.05 -8.01
CA PHE A 292 -25.80 19.05 -8.34
C PHE A 292 -25.11 20.39 -8.05
N ASN A 293 -25.85 21.49 -8.12
CA ASN A 293 -25.43 22.82 -7.68
C ASN A 293 -24.10 23.28 -8.31
N THR A 294 -23.89 22.97 -9.59
CA THR A 294 -22.68 23.38 -10.31
C THR A 294 -22.84 24.72 -11.02
N ILE A 295 -24.08 25.10 -11.36
CA ILE A 295 -24.39 26.33 -12.09
C ILE A 295 -25.30 27.19 -11.22
N LYS A 296 -24.82 28.37 -10.80
CA LYS A 296 -25.66 29.33 -10.09
C LYS A 296 -26.69 29.93 -11.03
N ILE A 297 -27.90 30.16 -10.54
CA ILE A 297 -28.88 31.02 -11.22
C ILE A 297 -28.23 32.41 -11.29
N LYS A 298 -28.01 32.91 -12.51
CA LYS A 298 -27.60 34.31 -12.71
C LYS A 298 -28.69 35.19 -12.12
N GLY A 299 -28.35 35.96 -11.07
CA GLY A 299 -29.22 37.03 -10.60
C GLY A 299 -29.32 38.14 -11.66
N LEU A 300 -30.22 39.10 -11.44
CA LEU A 300 -30.17 40.37 -12.17
C LEU A 300 -28.79 41.02 -11.94
N GLU A 301 -27.97 41.11 -12.99
CA GLU A 301 -26.76 41.95 -13.00
C GLU A 301 -27.22 43.40 -13.20
N LEU A 302 -27.54 44.08 -12.10
CA LEU A 302 -27.85 45.52 -12.15
C LEU A 302 -26.50 46.25 -12.26
N GLN A 303 -26.26 46.91 -13.38
CA GLN A 303 -24.98 47.54 -13.66
C GLN A 303 -24.82 48.89 -12.97
N ASN A 304 -25.92 49.49 -12.51
CA ASN A 304 -25.95 50.80 -11.86
C ASN A 304 -27.07 50.93 -10.82
N ASP A 305 -26.86 51.79 -9.81
CA ASP A 305 -27.85 52.10 -8.78
C ASP A 305 -29.18 52.66 -9.33
N SER A 306 -29.14 53.29 -10.51
CA SER A 306 -30.33 53.78 -11.20
C SER A 306 -31.17 52.65 -11.81
N GLU A 307 -30.56 51.55 -12.24
CA GLU A 307 -31.27 50.36 -12.71
C GLU A 307 -31.90 49.61 -11.53
N PHE A 308 -31.21 49.53 -10.39
CA PHE A 308 -31.78 48.97 -9.17
C PHE A 308 -33.00 49.77 -8.71
N SER A 309 -32.91 51.10 -8.72
CA SER A 309 -34.03 51.98 -8.35
C SER A 309 -35.22 51.83 -9.31
N LYS A 310 -34.97 51.72 -10.62
CA LYS A 310 -36.02 51.46 -11.62
C LYS A 310 -36.64 50.08 -11.49
N TRP A 311 -35.85 49.06 -11.16
CA TRP A 311 -36.35 47.71 -10.90
C TRP A 311 -37.23 47.66 -9.65
N LEU A 312 -36.82 48.34 -8.58
CA LEU A 312 -37.53 48.43 -7.30
C LEU A 312 -38.87 49.18 -7.41
N LEU A 313 -38.95 50.19 -8.27
CA LEU A 313 -40.13 51.03 -8.48
C LEU A 313 -41.08 50.51 -9.57
N ASN A 314 -40.76 49.40 -10.22
CA ASN A 314 -41.61 48.79 -11.23
C ASN A 314 -42.67 47.92 -10.54
N GLU A 315 -43.94 48.34 -10.56
CA GLU A 315 -45.07 47.66 -9.89
C GLU A 315 -45.38 46.25 -10.43
N ASN A 316 -44.74 45.85 -11.53
CA ASN A 316 -44.89 44.52 -12.14
C ASN A 316 -43.82 43.49 -11.70
N ASN A 317 -42.86 43.88 -10.85
CA ASN A 317 -41.84 43.00 -10.26
C ASN A 317 -42.20 42.68 -8.80
#